data_AF-A0A9W6PFC6-F1
#
_entry.id   AF-A0A9W6PFC6-F1
#
_cell.length_a   1.000
_cell.length_b   1.000
_cell.length_c   1.000
_cell.angle_alpha   90.00
_cell.angle_beta   90.00
_cell.angle_gamma   90.00
#
_symmetry.space_group_name_H-M   'P 1'
#
loop_
_entity.id
_entity.type
_entity.pdbx_description
1 polymer ?
#
loop_
_entity_poly.entity_id
_entity_poly.type
_entity_poly.pdbx_seq_one_letter_code
_entity_poly.pdbx_strand_id
1 'polypeptide(L)'
;MHGTLVTEPLTMGSIRSQVNVFGEPEAEEQEPRVAVQMTLHLSFAEILGRLLFTPGALLMREDLESGSEAKIVECLWFAMAQTGLDAAEDFAHLALDVYEGRRRGELHDFAVRLGAAVTRIFGVSAPEPPASAAVFVPALSLVRGVKAVAV
;
A
#
# COMPACT_ATOMS: atom_id res chain seq x y z
N MET A 1 24.31 -8.72 5.93
CA MET A 1 24.73 -8.62 4.52
C MET A 1 24.53 -7.17 4.10
N HIS A 2 25.59 -6.44 3.75
CA HIS A 2 25.51 -5.04 3.33
C HIS A 2 25.40 -5.02 1.80
N GLY A 3 24.22 -4.64 1.29
CA GLY A 3 24.04 -4.32 -0.13
C GLY A 3 24.34 -2.85 -0.35
N THR A 4 25.43 -2.53 -1.03
CA THR A 4 25.76 -1.17 -1.43
C THR A 4 24.98 -0.85 -2.71
N LEU A 5 23.99 0.04 -2.62
CA LEU A 5 23.37 0.63 -3.81
C LEU A 5 24.34 1.65 -4.38
N VAL A 6 24.90 1.33 -5.55
CA VAL A 6 25.67 2.30 -6.35
C VAL A 6 24.65 3.18 -7.05
N THR A 7 24.41 4.37 -6.51
CA THR A 7 23.59 5.40 -7.16
C THR A 7 24.49 6.19 -8.10
N GLU A 8 24.49 5.83 -9.39
CA GLU A 8 25.05 6.72 -10.40
C GLU A 8 24.17 7.98 -10.52
N PRO A 9 24.75 9.19 -10.56
CA PRO A 9 23.98 10.40 -10.77
C PRO A 9 23.32 10.38 -12.16
N LEU A 10 22.02 10.70 -12.20
CA LEU A 10 21.26 10.80 -13.45
C LEU A 10 21.89 11.84 -14.38
N THR A 11 22.58 11.37 -15.42
CA THR A 11 23.11 12.24 -16.49
C THR A 11 22.06 12.42 -17.58
N MET A 12 22.04 13.57 -18.26
CA MET A 12 21.13 13.82 -19.38
C MET A 12 21.16 12.75 -20.48
N GLY A 13 22.30 12.04 -20.64
CA GLY A 13 22.42 10.91 -21.56
C GLY A 13 21.62 9.67 -21.13
N SER A 14 21.56 9.39 -19.83
CA SER A 14 20.78 8.26 -19.28
C SER A 14 19.27 8.46 -19.49
N ILE A 15 18.78 9.68 -19.30
CA ILE A 15 17.36 10.03 -19.51
C ILE A 15 16.96 9.86 -20.99
N ARG A 16 17.81 10.27 -21.94
CA ARG A 16 17.52 10.12 -23.38
C ARG A 16 17.46 8.67 -23.85
N SER A 17 18.18 7.76 -23.18
CA SER A 17 18.15 6.33 -23.52
C SER A 17 16.86 5.61 -23.10
N GLN A 18 16.07 6.23 -22.21
CA GLN A 18 14.78 5.73 -21.72
C GLN A 18 13.58 6.42 -22.41
N VAL A 19 13.87 7.30 -23.36
CA VAL A 19 12.89 8.08 -24.11
C VAL A 19 12.71 7.43 -25.48
N ASN A 20 11.59 6.74 -25.68
CA ASN A 20 11.15 6.33 -27.01
C ASN A 20 10.16 7.36 -27.55
N VAL A 21 10.52 8.00 -28.65
CA VAL A 21 9.60 8.83 -29.43
C VAL A 21 8.82 7.86 -30.34
N PHE A 22 7.60 7.48 -29.96
CA PHE A 22 6.72 6.68 -30.80
C PHE A 22 5.73 7.58 -31.55
N GLY A 23 5.54 7.26 -32.83
CA GLY A 23 4.50 7.82 -33.70
C GLY A 23 5.10 8.67 -34.83
N GLU A 24 4.75 8.36 -36.08
CA GLU A 24 4.69 9.43 -37.07
C GLU A 24 3.65 10.45 -36.56
N PRO A 25 3.91 11.76 -36.67
CA PRO A 25 2.95 12.76 -36.21
C PRO A 25 1.59 12.47 -36.84
N GLU A 26 0.57 12.23 -36.00
CA GLU A 26 -0.81 12.28 -36.49
C GLU A 26 -1.00 13.65 -37.12
N ALA A 27 -1.57 13.71 -38.33
CA ALA A 27 -1.59 14.93 -39.15
C ALA A 27 -2.26 16.14 -38.45
N GLU A 28 -2.95 15.91 -37.34
CA GLU A 28 -3.64 16.92 -36.51
C GLU A 28 -2.93 17.22 -35.18
N GLU A 29 -1.92 16.45 -34.76
CA GLU A 29 -1.17 16.68 -33.52
C GLU A 29 0.08 17.53 -33.77
N GLN A 30 0.04 18.78 -33.31
CA GLN A 30 1.13 19.76 -33.52
C GLN A 30 2.31 19.56 -32.56
N GLU A 31 2.15 18.82 -31.46
CA GLU A 31 3.15 18.71 -30.39
C GLU A 31 3.76 17.30 -30.33
N PRO A 32 5.10 17.19 -30.28
CA PRO A 32 5.78 15.90 -30.19
C PRO A 32 5.51 15.23 -28.82
N ARG A 33 5.07 13.98 -28.85
CA ARG A 33 4.90 13.14 -27.66
C ARG A 33 6.14 12.31 -27.38
N VAL A 34 6.43 12.10 -26.11
CA VAL A 34 7.57 11.30 -25.66
C VAL A 34 7.09 10.28 -24.64
N ALA A 35 7.39 8.99 -24.86
CA ALA A 35 7.21 7.96 -23.85
C ALA A 35 8.52 7.81 -23.05
N VAL A 36 8.43 7.91 -21.73
CA VAL A 36 9.56 7.72 -20.82
C VAL A 36 9.37 6.40 -20.07
N GLN A 37 10.35 5.51 -20.17
CA GLN A 37 10.37 4.30 -19.36
C GLN A 37 10.97 4.61 -17.99
N MET A 38 10.15 4.63 -16.95
CA MET A 38 10.62 4.80 -15.57
C MET A 38 10.68 3.46 -14.85
N THR A 39 11.75 3.23 -14.10
CA THR A 39 11.83 2.14 -13.12
C THR A 39 11.72 2.74 -11.73
N LEU A 40 10.74 2.28 -10.95
CA LEU A 40 10.52 2.71 -9.57
C LEU A 40 10.69 1.52 -8.63
N HIS A 41 11.43 1.72 -7.55
CA HIS A 41 11.51 0.76 -6.46
C HIS A 41 10.54 1.20 -5.38
N LEU A 42 9.51 0.40 -5.12
CA LEU A 42 8.50 0.69 -4.11
C LEU A 42 8.58 -0.34 -2.98
N SER A 43 8.59 0.16 -1.75
CA SER A 43 8.42 -0.62 -0.54
C SER A 43 6.96 -1.05 -0.35
N PHE A 44 6.73 -1.97 0.60
CA PHE A 44 5.39 -2.37 1.01
C PHE A 44 4.52 -1.17 1.40
N ALA A 45 5.06 -0.27 2.24
CA ALA A 45 4.36 0.90 2.74
C ALA A 45 3.96 1.85 1.60
N GLU A 46 4.86 2.05 0.64
CA GLU A 46 4.64 2.91 -0.52
C GLU A 46 3.57 2.39 -1.47
N ILE A 47 3.50 1.08 -1.67
CA ILE A 47 2.44 0.44 -2.46
C ILE A 47 1.11 0.55 -1.70
N LEU A 48 1.11 0.19 -0.42
CA LEU A 48 -0.09 0.19 0.41
C LEU A 48 -0.67 1.61 0.54
N GLY A 49 0.17 2.62 0.78
CA GLY A 49 -0.23 4.01 0.90
C GLY A 49 -0.85 4.57 -0.36
N ARG A 50 -0.26 4.28 -1.53
CA ARG A 50 -0.83 4.68 -2.82
C ARG A 50 -2.19 4.04 -3.06
N LEU A 51 -2.36 2.77 -2.72
CA LEU A 51 -3.62 2.07 -2.91
C LEU A 51 -4.71 2.50 -1.91
N LEU A 52 -4.34 2.93 -0.70
CA LEU A 52 -5.29 3.36 0.33
C LEU A 52 -5.71 4.83 0.22
N PHE A 53 -4.77 5.71 -0.12
CA PHE A 53 -4.96 7.15 0.08
C PHE A 53 -4.93 7.98 -1.20
N THR A 54 -4.63 7.37 -2.35
CA THR A 54 -4.74 8.09 -3.62
C THR A 54 -6.20 8.23 -4.04
N PRO A 55 -6.74 9.45 -4.15
CA PRO A 55 -8.11 9.65 -4.59
C PRO A 55 -8.33 9.03 -5.98
N GLY A 56 -9.37 8.22 -6.13
CA GLY A 56 -9.69 7.53 -7.38
C GLY A 56 -9.00 6.17 -7.57
N ALA A 57 -8.11 5.74 -6.66
CA ALA A 57 -7.73 4.34 -6.54
C ALA A 57 -8.92 3.55 -5.93
N LEU A 58 -9.95 3.29 -6.75
CA LEU A 58 -11.23 2.71 -6.36
C LEU A 58 -11.12 1.19 -6.12
N LEU A 59 -10.35 0.77 -5.11
CA LEU A 59 -10.35 -0.62 -4.65
C LEU A 59 -11.42 -0.81 -3.57
N MET A 60 -12.30 -1.78 -3.81
CA MET A 60 -13.35 -2.18 -2.88
C MET A 60 -13.00 -3.52 -2.24
N ARG A 61 -13.74 -3.90 -1.19
CA ARG A 61 -13.49 -5.16 -0.46
C ARG A 61 -13.66 -6.37 -1.37
N GLU A 62 -14.63 -6.30 -2.27
CA GLU A 62 -14.98 -7.35 -3.23
C GLU A 62 -13.83 -7.61 -4.22
N ASP A 63 -13.03 -6.59 -4.56
CA ASP A 63 -11.84 -6.75 -5.43
C ASP A 63 -10.75 -7.59 -4.73
N LEU A 64 -10.64 -7.46 -3.40
CA LEU A 64 -9.70 -8.23 -2.61
C LEU A 64 -10.20 -9.67 -2.38
N GLU A 65 -11.51 -9.84 -2.18
CA GLU A 65 -12.13 -11.15 -1.97
C GLU A 65 -12.17 -12.00 -3.24
N SER A 66 -12.41 -11.38 -4.40
CA SER A 66 -12.29 -12.02 -5.71
C SER A 66 -10.84 -12.35 -6.08
N GLY A 67 -9.87 -11.74 -5.40
CA GLY A 67 -8.44 -11.94 -5.65
C GLY A 67 -7.96 -11.37 -6.98
N SER A 68 -8.64 -10.36 -7.53
CA SER A 68 -8.33 -9.78 -8.84
C SER A 68 -7.00 -9.02 -8.85
N GLU A 69 -5.92 -9.72 -9.18
CA GLU A 69 -4.58 -9.13 -9.25
C GLU A 69 -4.50 -8.01 -10.29
N ALA A 70 -5.14 -8.22 -11.45
CA ALA A 70 -5.16 -7.24 -12.53
C ALA A 70 -5.76 -5.90 -12.07
N LYS A 71 -6.82 -5.93 -11.24
CA LYS A 71 -7.43 -4.71 -10.74
C LYS A 71 -6.53 -3.97 -9.75
N ILE A 72 -5.87 -4.71 -8.86
CA ILE A 72 -4.93 -4.15 -7.88
C ILE A 72 -3.74 -3.50 -8.61
N VAL A 73 -3.21 -4.16 -9.64
CA VAL A 73 -2.12 -3.62 -10.47
C VAL A 73 -2.58 -2.38 -11.23
N GLU A 74 -3.76 -2.38 -11.84
CA GLU A 74 -4.33 -1.22 -12.53
C GLU A 74 -4.49 -0.02 -11.57
N CYS A 75 -5.05 -0.25 -10.38
CA CYS A 75 -5.20 0.79 -9.37
C CYS A 75 -3.84 1.32 -8.88
N LEU A 76 -2.82 0.46 -8.77
CA LEU A 76 -1.47 0.90 -8.44
C LEU A 76 -0.88 1.78 -9.54
N TRP A 77 -1.03 1.40 -10.81
CA TRP A 77 -0.61 2.23 -11.94
C TRP A 77 -1.27 3.60 -11.94
N PHE A 78 -2.59 3.63 -11.74
CA PHE A 78 -3.32 4.87 -11.60
C PHE A 78 -2.80 5.71 -10.44
N ALA A 79 -2.60 5.08 -9.27
CA ALA A 79 -2.12 5.78 -8.09
C ALA A 79 -0.70 6.35 -8.29
N MET A 80 0.20 5.60 -8.94
CA MET A 80 1.55 6.08 -9.28
C MET A 80 1.52 7.30 -10.21
N ALA A 81 0.57 7.37 -11.14
CA ALA A 81 0.43 8.51 -12.05
C ALA A 81 -0.15 9.76 -11.38
N GLN A 82 -0.91 9.60 -10.29
CA GLN A 82 -1.65 10.69 -9.63
C GLN A 82 -0.99 11.21 -8.36
N THR A 83 -0.20 10.38 -7.67
CA THR A 83 0.41 10.76 -6.40
C THR A 83 1.72 11.52 -6.62
N GLY A 84 1.74 12.79 -6.20
CA GLY A 84 2.99 13.56 -6.12
C GLY A 84 3.98 12.94 -5.13
N LEU A 85 5.28 13.19 -5.35
CA LEU A 85 6.36 12.60 -4.53
C LEU A 85 6.21 12.91 -3.03
N ASP A 86 5.88 14.16 -2.68
CA ASP A 86 5.73 14.57 -1.28
C ASP A 86 4.58 13.82 -0.58
N ALA A 87 3.45 13.67 -1.28
CA ALA A 87 2.29 12.94 -0.75
C ALA A 87 2.54 11.44 -0.63
N ALA A 88 3.43 10.87 -1.45
CA ALA A 88 3.72 9.45 -1.43
C ALA A 88 4.37 9.00 -0.11
N GLU A 89 5.26 9.81 0.46
CA GLU A 89 5.89 9.53 1.74
C GLU A 89 4.87 9.60 2.89
N ASP A 90 4.05 10.65 2.91
CA ASP A 90 2.97 10.80 3.89
C ASP A 90 1.97 9.65 3.85
N PHE A 91 1.60 9.21 2.64
CA PHE A 91 0.70 8.07 2.45
C PHE A 91 1.33 6.76 2.91
N ALA A 92 2.62 6.56 2.69
CA ALA A 92 3.33 5.37 3.15
C ALA A 92 3.33 5.29 4.69
N HIS A 93 3.65 6.39 5.37
CA HIS A 93 3.61 6.47 6.83
C HIS A 93 2.19 6.24 7.38
N LEU A 94 1.19 6.90 6.80
CA LEU A 94 -0.19 6.75 7.22
C LEU A 94 -0.71 5.32 7.01
N ALA A 95 -0.31 4.67 5.93
CA ALA A 95 -0.70 3.30 5.63
C ALA A 95 -0.13 2.31 6.63
N LEU A 96 1.12 2.48 7.03
CA LEU A 96 1.72 1.68 8.08
C LEU A 96 1.00 1.87 9.42
N ASP A 97 0.73 3.12 9.81
CA ASP A 97 -0.04 3.42 11.03
C ASP A 97 -1.41 2.72 11.06
N VAL A 98 -2.11 2.70 9.92
CA VAL A 98 -3.40 2.01 9.80
C VAL A 98 -3.19 0.50 9.77
N TYR A 99 -2.24 -0.03 8.99
CA TYR A 99 -1.96 -1.46 8.87
C TYR A 99 -1.56 -2.10 10.20
N GLU A 100 -0.70 -1.42 10.98
CA GLU A 100 -0.23 -1.89 12.29
C GLU A 100 -1.27 -1.64 13.40
N GLY A 101 -2.40 -1.01 13.07
CA GLY A 101 -3.46 -0.74 14.02
C GLY A 101 -3.10 0.32 15.07
N ARG A 102 -2.10 1.17 14.80
CA ARG A 102 -1.83 2.39 15.59
C ARG A 102 -2.94 3.43 15.40
N ARG A 103 -3.56 3.45 14.22
CA ARG A 103 -4.79 4.20 13.91
C ARG A 103 -5.91 3.22 13.61
N ARG A 104 -6.68 2.86 14.64
CA ARG A 104 -7.81 1.93 14.51
C ARG A 104 -9.04 2.67 14.00
N GLY A 105 -9.69 2.10 13.00
CA GLY A 105 -10.91 2.60 12.37
C GLY A 105 -11.40 1.60 11.33
N GLU A 106 -12.45 1.95 10.60
CA GLU A 106 -13.09 1.09 9.59
C GLU A 106 -12.12 0.65 8.47
N LEU A 107 -11.05 1.43 8.25
CA LEU A 107 -10.02 1.15 7.25
C LEU A 107 -9.01 0.07 7.68
N HIS A 108 -8.87 -0.23 8.97
CA HIS A 108 -7.83 -1.17 9.46
C HIS A 108 -7.98 -2.57 8.85
N ASP A 109 -9.19 -3.16 8.93
CA ASP A 109 -9.45 -4.49 8.39
C ASP A 109 -9.21 -4.56 6.87
N PHE A 110 -9.57 -3.48 6.17
CA PHE A 110 -9.32 -3.36 4.74
C PHE A 110 -7.82 -3.27 4.45
N ALA A 111 -7.08 -2.43 5.18
CA ALA A 111 -5.65 -2.28 5.04
C ALA A 111 -4.89 -3.60 5.30
N VAL A 112 -5.31 -4.40 6.29
CA VAL A 112 -4.70 -5.71 6.56
C VAL A 112 -4.91 -6.67 5.39
N ARG A 113 -6.12 -6.74 4.83
CA ARG A 113 -6.44 -7.58 3.67
C ARG A 113 -5.69 -7.13 2.42
N LEU A 114 -5.66 -5.82 2.19
CA LEU A 114 -4.91 -5.23 1.08
C LEU A 114 -3.41 -5.49 1.22
N GLY A 115 -2.87 -5.37 2.43
CA GLY A 115 -1.47 -5.71 2.72
C GLY A 115 -1.14 -7.17 2.39
N ALA A 116 -2.02 -8.11 2.75
CA ALA A 116 -1.84 -9.51 2.36
C ALA A 116 -1.83 -9.70 0.84
N ALA A 117 -2.71 -9.00 0.11
CA ALA A 117 -2.71 -9.01 -1.35
C ALA A 117 -1.43 -8.41 -1.94
N VAL A 118 -0.95 -7.30 -1.39
CA VAL A 118 0.30 -6.63 -1.80
C VAL A 118 1.50 -7.56 -1.62
N THR A 119 1.63 -8.21 -0.47
CA THR A 119 2.72 -9.18 -0.24
C THR A 119 2.66 -10.35 -1.21
N ARG A 120 1.46 -10.88 -1.47
CA ARG A 120 1.25 -12.00 -2.39
C ARG A 120 1.59 -11.64 -3.85
N ILE A 121 1.15 -10.48 -4.32
CA ILE A 121 1.28 -10.08 -5.73
C ILE A 121 2.69 -9.56 -6.03
N PHE A 122 3.24 -8.73 -5.15
CA PHE A 122 4.49 -8.02 -5.42
C PHE A 122 5.70 -8.61 -4.70
N GLY A 123 5.51 -9.61 -3.83
CA GLY A 123 6.60 -10.25 -3.09
C GLY A 123 7.28 -9.36 -2.05
N VAL A 124 6.69 -8.21 -1.71
CA VAL A 124 7.20 -7.29 -0.69
C VAL A 124 6.71 -7.70 0.70
N SER A 125 7.63 -7.76 1.66
CA SER A 125 7.29 -8.14 3.03
C SER A 125 6.58 -7.01 3.77
N ALA A 126 5.42 -7.31 4.33
CA ALA A 126 4.81 -6.46 5.35
C ALA A 126 5.67 -6.51 6.63
N PRO A 127 5.80 -5.41 7.38
CA PRO A 127 6.30 -5.50 8.74
C PRO A 127 5.38 -6.42 9.55
N GLU A 128 5.95 -7.22 10.47
CA GLU A 128 5.13 -8.07 11.34
C GLU A 128 4.10 -7.20 12.07
N PRO A 129 2.79 -7.50 11.95
CA PRO A 129 1.79 -6.75 12.69
C PRO A 129 2.07 -6.93 14.19
N PRO A 130 1.92 -5.88 15.02
CA PRO A 130 2.09 -6.04 16.46
C PRO A 130 1.12 -7.11 16.94
N ALA A 131 1.64 -8.10 17.66
CA ALA A 131 0.86 -9.21 18.18
C ALA A 131 -0.45 -8.68 18.75
N SER A 132 -1.57 -9.11 18.17
CA SER A 132 -2.91 -8.77 18.65
C SER A 132 -2.91 -9.01 20.15
N ALA A 133 -3.06 -7.94 20.94
CA ALA A 133 -3.17 -8.06 22.38
C ALA A 133 -4.34 -9.01 22.64
N ALA A 134 -4.01 -10.23 23.05
CA ALA A 134 -4.98 -11.23 23.42
C ALA A 134 -6.00 -10.58 24.35
N VAL A 135 -7.27 -10.74 24.00
CA VAL A 135 -8.45 -10.30 24.74
C VAL A 135 -8.18 -10.40 26.24
N PHE A 136 -8.06 -9.25 26.91
CA PHE A 136 -8.13 -9.20 28.36
C PHE A 136 -9.57 -9.54 28.74
N VAL A 137 -9.83 -10.81 29.05
CA VAL A 137 -11.03 -11.21 29.78
C VAL A 137 -10.73 -10.90 31.25
N PRO A 138 -11.31 -9.86 31.87
CA PRO A 138 -11.16 -9.69 33.30
C PRO A 138 -11.81 -10.92 33.96
N ALA A 139 -11.02 -11.67 34.71
CA ALA A 139 -11.52 -12.74 35.56
C ALA A 139 -12.49 -12.10 36.56
N LEU A 140 -13.80 -12.26 36.31
CA LEU A 140 -14.83 -11.98 37.29
C LEU A 140 -14.56 -12.88 38.49
N SER A 141 -14.09 -12.25 39.56
CA SER A 141 -13.91 -12.82 40.88
C SER A 141 -15.15 -13.59 41.29
N LEU A 142 -15.02 -14.92 41.37
CA LEU A 142 -16.03 -15.80 41.92
C LEU A 142 -16.06 -15.56 43.44
N VAL A 143 -16.87 -14.60 43.88
CA VAL A 143 -17.20 -14.43 45.30
C VAL A 143 -18.03 -15.63 45.74
N ARG A 144 -17.36 -16.70 46.18
CA ARG A 144 -17.96 -17.76 46.99
C ARG A 144 -18.23 -17.18 48.38
N GLY A 145 -19.51 -16.94 48.71
CA GLY A 145 -19.85 -16.68 50.10
C GLY A 145 -21.21 -16.07 50.37
N VAL A 146 -22.31 -16.76 50.05
CA VAL A 146 -23.55 -16.60 50.82
C VAL A 146 -24.19 -17.97 51.02
N LYS A 147 -24.11 -18.50 52.25
CA LYS A 147 -24.97 -19.57 52.72
C LYS A 147 -26.38 -18.99 52.91
N ALA A 148 -27.35 -19.51 52.16
CA ALA A 148 -28.75 -19.35 52.51
C ALA A 148 -29.02 -20.13 53.81
N VAL A 149 -29.46 -19.42 54.85
CA VAL A 149 -30.05 -20.02 56.05
C VAL A 149 -31.56 -19.94 55.86
N ALA A 150 -32.21 -21.09 55.80
CA ALA A 150 -33.66 -21.21 55.89
C ALA A 150 -34.07 -21.13 57.36
N VAL A 151 -34.99 -20.22 57.69
CA VAL A 151 -35.96 -20.31 58.78
C VAL A 151 -37.28 -19.78 58.26
#